data_AF-A0A661TBR2-F1
#
_entry.id   AF-A0A661TBR2-F1
#
_cell.length_a   1.000
_cell.length_b   1.000
_cell.length_c   1.000
_cell.angle_alpha   90.00
_cell.angle_beta   90.00
_cell.angle_gamma   90.00
#
_symmetry.space_group_name_H-M   'P 1'
#
loop_
_entity.id
_entity.type
_entity.pdbx_description
1 polymer ?
#
loop_
_entity_poly.entity_id
_entity_poly.type
_entity_poly.pdbx_seq_one_letter_code
_entity_poly.pdbx_strand_id
1 'polypeptide(L)'
;MSEEKVNTEEKEEKKEKPIPFMEEVPFFKDQEYIVLSNKGIDPESIDDYIAHDGYIGAAKAVLEMTDVEIIAEMKKSGLRGRGGAGFPTGMKWDFARMSQSDKKYALCNADEGDPGAFMDRSVLEGVPHAVLEGMIIAAKAIGSNEGYIYCRAEYPLAIKRLNLAIAAAKE
;
A
#
# COMPACT_ATOMS: atom_id res chain seq x y z
N MET A 1 23.62 -4.98 75.22
CA MET A 1 22.41 -4.59 74.48
C MET A 1 22.82 -3.55 73.46
N SER A 2 23.04 -3.97 72.22
CA SER A 2 23.39 -3.10 71.09
C SER A 2 22.25 -3.20 70.09
N GLU A 3 21.60 -2.07 69.83
CA GLU A 3 20.43 -1.96 68.95
C GLU A 3 20.83 -2.25 67.50
N GLU A 4 20.18 -3.24 66.89
CA GLU A 4 20.23 -3.52 65.46
C GLU A 4 19.45 -2.43 64.71
N LYS A 5 20.15 -1.57 63.98
CA LYS A 5 19.53 -0.64 63.04
C LYS A 5 19.01 -1.44 61.85
N VAL A 6 17.69 -1.63 61.81
CA VAL A 6 16.99 -2.16 60.63
C VAL A 6 17.20 -1.18 59.49
N ASN A 7 18.00 -1.60 58.49
CA ASN A 7 18.20 -0.87 57.25
C ASN A 7 16.95 -1.07 56.38
N THR A 8 16.00 -0.15 56.45
CA THR A 8 14.88 -0.10 55.50
C THR A 8 15.38 0.47 54.19
N GLU A 9 15.86 -0.40 53.30
CA GLU A 9 16.00 -0.07 51.88
C GLU A 9 14.59 0.09 51.30
N GLU A 10 14.15 1.35 51.16
CA GLU A 10 13.00 1.69 50.32
C GLU A 10 13.32 1.25 48.88
N LYS A 11 12.65 0.19 48.42
CA LYS A 11 12.63 -0.16 46.99
C LYS A 11 11.87 0.96 46.27
N GLU A 12 12.60 1.86 45.61
CA GLU A 12 12.01 2.76 44.62
C GLU A 12 11.29 1.92 43.54
N GLU A 13 9.96 1.99 43.50
CA GLU A 13 9.18 1.49 42.38
C GLU A 13 9.63 2.23 41.12
N LYS A 14 10.36 1.53 40.25
CA LYS A 14 10.64 2.02 38.89
C LYS A 14 9.31 2.21 38.17
N LYS A 15 8.79 3.43 38.15
CA LYS A 15 7.68 3.80 37.27
C LYS A 15 8.10 3.46 35.84
N GLU A 16 7.46 2.46 35.26
CA GLU A 16 7.67 2.10 33.87
C GLU A 16 7.39 3.33 33.00
N LYS A 17 8.32 3.66 32.12
CA LYS A 17 8.12 4.77 31.18
C LYS A 17 6.93 4.41 30.28
N PRO A 18 6.04 5.37 29.97
CA PRO A 18 4.94 5.12 29.06
C PRO A 18 5.49 4.68 27.69
N ILE A 19 4.79 3.75 27.04
CA ILE A 19 5.10 3.34 25.68
C ILE A 19 4.85 4.56 24.77
N PRO A 20 5.84 5.03 23.98
CA PRO A 20 5.70 6.21 23.14
C PRO A 20 4.72 5.96 22.00
N PHE A 21 4.07 7.02 21.52
CA PHE A 21 3.32 6.97 20.26
C PHE A 21 4.28 6.71 19.09
N MET A 22 3.78 6.16 17.98
CA MET A 22 4.63 5.81 16.83
C MET A 22 5.35 7.04 16.28
N GLU A 23 4.68 8.19 16.28
CA GLU A 23 5.16 9.49 15.82
C GLU A 23 6.27 10.07 16.71
N GLU A 24 6.39 9.60 17.95
CA GLU A 24 7.41 10.02 18.91
C GLU A 24 8.68 9.16 18.81
N VAL A 25 8.61 8.00 18.17
CA VAL A 25 9.76 7.12 17.98
C VAL A 25 10.68 7.73 16.91
N PRO A 26 11.98 7.98 17.20
CA PRO A 26 12.90 8.62 16.27
C PRO A 26 12.99 7.95 14.89
N PHE A 27 12.77 6.64 14.82
CA PHE A 27 12.78 5.90 13.55
C PHE A 27 11.61 6.28 12.62
N PHE A 28 10.42 6.53 13.17
CA PHE A 28 9.20 6.79 12.38
C PHE A 28 8.88 8.28 12.21
N LYS A 29 9.32 9.12 13.15
CA LYS A 29 8.97 10.54 13.25
C LYS A 29 9.12 11.32 11.94
N ASP A 30 10.19 11.05 11.20
CA ASP A 30 10.53 11.80 9.98
C ASP A 30 10.09 11.10 8.69
N GLN A 31 9.29 10.03 8.78
CA GLN A 31 8.78 9.28 7.62
C GLN A 31 7.45 9.83 7.13
N GLU A 32 7.31 9.99 5.81
CA GLU A 32 6.05 10.32 5.16
C GLU A 32 5.47 9.08 4.47
N TYR A 33 4.25 8.69 4.87
CA TYR A 33 3.59 7.49 4.34
C TYR A 33 2.59 7.88 3.26
N ILE A 34 3.00 7.76 1.99
CA ILE A 34 2.12 7.96 0.85
C ILE A 34 1.47 6.63 0.44
N VAL A 35 2.27 5.62 0.08
CA VAL A 35 1.77 4.30 -0.37
C VAL A 35 1.20 3.49 0.80
N LEU A 36 1.69 3.75 2.01
CA LEU A 36 1.29 3.09 3.25
C LEU A 36 0.47 4.03 4.15
N SER A 37 -0.21 5.03 3.59
CA SER A 37 -1.05 5.96 4.36
C SER A 37 -2.10 5.23 5.21
N ASN A 38 -2.63 4.11 4.68
CA ASN A 38 -3.63 3.27 5.34
C ASN A 38 -3.00 2.13 6.17
N LYS A 39 -1.71 2.19 6.53
CA LYS A 39 -1.12 1.16 7.38
C LYS A 39 -1.79 1.14 8.75
N GLY A 40 -2.02 -0.05 9.30
CA GLY A 40 -2.60 -0.23 10.63
C GLY A 40 -4.11 -0.48 10.64
N ILE A 41 -4.78 -0.41 9.49
CA ILE A 41 -6.15 -0.93 9.32
C ILE A 41 -6.16 -2.46 9.33
N ASP A 42 -7.35 -3.07 9.40
CA ASP A 42 -7.53 -4.48 9.09
C ASP A 42 -7.38 -4.73 7.57
N PRO A 43 -6.31 -5.41 7.13
CA PRO A 43 -6.03 -5.64 5.71
C PRO A 43 -7.03 -6.60 5.03
N GLU A 44 -7.85 -7.33 5.80
CA GLU A 44 -8.86 -8.25 5.27
C GLU A 44 -10.26 -7.61 5.19
N SER A 45 -10.42 -6.36 5.65
CA SER A 45 -11.70 -5.63 5.68
C SER A 45 -11.77 -4.53 4.61
N ILE A 46 -12.67 -4.69 3.65
CA ILE A 46 -12.94 -3.64 2.66
C ILE A 46 -13.57 -2.40 3.30
N ASP A 47 -14.45 -2.59 4.29
CA ASP A 47 -15.13 -1.50 4.99
C ASP A 47 -14.14 -0.64 5.77
N ASP A 48 -13.13 -1.25 6.38
CA ASP A 48 -12.08 -0.51 7.11
C ASP A 48 -11.22 0.30 6.14
N TYR A 49 -10.93 -0.25 4.95
CA TYR A 49 -10.24 0.50 3.89
C TYR A 49 -11.06 1.70 3.40
N ILE A 50 -12.37 1.52 3.15
CA ILE A 50 -13.28 2.59 2.74
C ILE A 50 -13.42 3.66 3.83
N ALA A 51 -13.53 3.24 5.10
CA ALA A 51 -13.63 4.15 6.24
C ALA A 51 -12.41 5.08 6.38
N HIS A 52 -11.27 4.69 5.80
CA HIS A 52 -10.02 5.46 5.75
C HIS A 52 -9.74 6.01 4.34
N ASP A 53 -10.77 6.51 3.65
CA ASP A 53 -10.68 7.18 2.34
C ASP A 53 -10.23 6.29 1.16
N GLY A 54 -10.20 4.97 1.36
CA GLY A 54 -9.92 4.01 0.29
C GLY A 54 -10.97 4.05 -0.82
N TYR A 55 -10.55 3.78 -2.05
CA TYR A 55 -11.36 3.81 -3.27
C TYR A 55 -11.88 5.18 -3.72
N ILE A 56 -11.64 6.28 -2.99
CA ILE A 56 -12.03 7.62 -3.44
C ILE A 56 -11.34 7.98 -4.76
N GLY A 57 -10.06 7.62 -4.91
CA GLY A 57 -9.31 7.86 -6.14
C GLY A 57 -9.84 7.04 -7.31
N ALA A 58 -10.15 5.76 -7.07
CA ALA A 58 -10.79 4.89 -8.05
C ALA A 58 -12.16 5.40 -8.49
N ALA A 59 -13.02 5.79 -7.53
CA ALA A 59 -14.36 6.30 -7.80
C ALA A 59 -14.29 7.55 -8.71
N LYS A 60 -13.43 8.51 -8.35
CA LYS A 60 -13.20 9.71 -9.17
C LYS A 60 -12.70 9.35 -10.58
N ALA A 61 -11.69 8.49 -10.69
CA ALA A 61 -11.13 8.10 -11.98
C ALA A 61 -12.16 7.40 -12.89
N VAL A 62 -12.99 6.52 -12.32
CA VAL A 62 -13.94 5.72 -13.08
C VAL A 62 -15.18 6.52 -13.49
N LEU A 63 -15.73 7.31 -12.56
CA LEU A 63 -17.02 7.97 -12.69
C LEU A 63 -16.91 9.39 -13.27
N GLU A 64 -15.83 10.10 -13.00
CA GLU A 64 -15.73 11.54 -13.28
C GLU A 64 -14.64 11.89 -14.31
N MET A 65 -13.70 10.98 -14.58
CA MET A 65 -12.56 11.25 -15.44
C MET A 65 -12.58 10.43 -16.74
N THR A 66 -12.09 11.05 -17.80
CA THR A 66 -11.72 10.40 -19.06
C THR A 66 -10.36 9.73 -18.95
N ASP A 67 -10.07 8.80 -19.85
CA ASP A 67 -8.74 8.17 -20.00
C ASP A 67 -7.64 9.23 -20.18
N VAL A 68 -7.89 10.24 -21.03
CA VAL A 68 -6.97 11.35 -21.30
C VAL A 68 -6.66 12.17 -20.04
N GLU A 69 -7.67 12.47 -19.21
CA GLU A 69 -7.48 13.22 -17.96
C GLU A 69 -6.67 12.44 -16.92
N ILE A 70 -6.91 11.13 -16.80
CA ILE A 70 -6.12 10.28 -15.88
C ILE A 70 -4.66 10.24 -16.35
N ILE A 71 -4.40 10.07 -17.65
CA ILE A 71 -3.05 10.13 -18.21
C ILE A 71 -2.38 11.49 -17.93
N ALA A 72 -3.13 12.59 -18.08
CA ALA A 72 -2.60 13.92 -17.84
C ALA A 72 -2.18 14.11 -16.37
N GLU A 73 -3.00 13.66 -15.42
CA GLU A 73 -2.67 13.70 -13.99
C GLU A 73 -1.45 12.82 -13.66
N MET A 74 -1.37 11.63 -14.27
CA MET A 74 -0.22 10.73 -14.11
C MET A 74 1.08 11.30 -14.70
N LYS A 75 1.02 12.07 -15.78
CA LYS A 75 2.18 12.80 -16.32
C LYS A 75 2.57 13.96 -15.41
N LYS A 76 1.58 14.71 -14.92
CA LYS A 76 1.78 15.87 -14.03
C LYS A 76 2.41 15.48 -12.69
N SER A 77 2.05 14.33 -12.13
CA SER A 77 2.63 13.84 -10.86
C SER A 77 4.13 13.54 -10.94
N GLY A 78 4.67 13.34 -12.15
CA GLY A 78 6.06 12.94 -12.35
C GLY A 78 6.36 11.51 -11.86
N LEU A 79 5.34 10.67 -11.62
CA LEU A 79 5.55 9.30 -11.14
C LEU A 79 6.42 8.50 -12.11
N ARG A 80 7.41 7.80 -11.55
CA ARG A 80 8.32 6.92 -12.27
C ARG A 80 8.12 5.48 -11.82
N GLY A 81 8.42 4.53 -12.71
CA GLY A 81 8.36 3.11 -12.40
C GLY A 81 9.25 2.75 -11.20
N ARG A 82 8.65 2.14 -10.18
CA ARG A 82 9.32 1.81 -8.91
C ARG A 82 10.03 0.46 -8.90
N GLY A 83 9.89 -0.36 -9.95
CA GLY A 83 10.65 -1.60 -10.15
C GLY A 83 12.08 -1.38 -10.68
N GLY A 84 12.76 -0.29 -10.30
CA GLY A 84 14.16 -0.03 -10.64
C GLY A 84 14.42 0.81 -11.91
N ALA A 85 13.78 0.50 -13.04
CA ALA A 85 14.09 1.16 -14.32
C ALA A 85 13.73 2.67 -14.38
N GLY A 86 12.81 3.13 -13.52
CA GLY A 86 12.48 4.55 -13.40
C GLY A 86 11.85 5.17 -14.67
N PHE A 87 11.23 4.39 -15.55
CA PHE A 87 10.55 4.94 -16.72
C PHE A 87 9.30 5.75 -16.31
N PRO A 88 8.99 6.92 -16.91
CA PRO A 88 7.81 7.72 -16.53
C PRO A 88 6.50 6.96 -16.71
N THR A 89 5.75 6.77 -15.61
CA THR A 89 4.55 5.91 -15.59
C THR A 89 3.44 6.49 -16.49
N GLY A 90 3.18 7.80 -16.42
CA GLY A 90 2.18 8.44 -17.27
C GLY A 90 2.47 8.34 -18.77
N MET A 91 3.75 8.31 -19.17
CA MET A 91 4.14 8.06 -20.56
C MET A 91 3.89 6.61 -20.97
N LYS A 92 4.24 5.65 -20.10
CA LYS A 92 4.00 4.22 -20.34
C LYS A 92 2.50 3.93 -20.54
N TRP A 93 1.65 4.53 -19.70
CA TRP A 93 0.20 4.35 -19.80
C TRP A 93 -0.36 4.98 -21.07
N ASP A 94 0.13 6.15 -21.50
CA ASP A 94 -0.34 6.79 -22.73
C ASP A 94 -0.03 5.95 -23.98
N PHE A 95 1.15 5.32 -24.03
CA PHE A 95 1.47 4.37 -25.09
C PHE A 95 0.47 3.20 -25.15
N ALA A 96 0.11 2.65 -23.99
CA ALA A 96 -0.88 1.57 -23.90
C ALA A 96 -2.30 2.03 -24.28
N ARG A 97 -2.69 3.25 -23.88
CA ARG A 97 -3.97 3.88 -24.25
C ARG A 97 -4.07 4.08 -25.77
N MET A 98 -3.03 4.61 -26.39
CA MET A 98 -2.99 4.89 -27.84
C MET A 98 -2.90 3.63 -28.71
N SER A 99 -2.46 2.50 -28.15
CA SER A 99 -2.46 1.22 -28.87
C SER A 99 -3.89 0.79 -29.21
N GLN A 100 -4.13 0.48 -30.50
CA GLN A 100 -5.42 -0.04 -30.96
C GLN A 100 -5.45 -1.57 -30.77
N SER A 101 -6.35 -2.04 -29.92
CA SER A 101 -6.59 -3.45 -29.67
C SER A 101 -7.98 -3.63 -29.08
N ASP A 102 -8.68 -4.69 -29.49
CA ASP A 102 -9.96 -5.08 -28.89
C ASP A 102 -9.81 -5.52 -27.43
N LYS A 103 -8.59 -5.94 -27.05
CA LYS A 103 -8.29 -6.42 -25.70
C LYS A 103 -6.99 -5.86 -25.17
N LYS A 104 -7.02 -5.36 -23.93
CA LYS A 104 -5.87 -4.80 -23.22
C LYS A 104 -5.85 -5.32 -21.79
N TYR A 105 -4.67 -5.34 -21.19
CA TYR A 105 -4.46 -5.92 -19.86
C TYR A 105 -3.72 -4.94 -18.95
N ALA A 106 -4.10 -4.92 -17.67
CA ALA A 106 -3.35 -4.28 -16.60
C ALA A 106 -2.57 -5.32 -15.80
N LEU A 107 -1.24 -5.24 -15.79
CA LEU A 107 -0.39 -6.22 -15.11
C LEU A 107 0.34 -5.57 -13.92
N CYS A 108 0.17 -6.14 -12.74
CA CYS A 108 0.96 -5.83 -11.55
C CYS A 108 2.04 -6.90 -11.39
N ASN A 109 3.30 -6.47 -11.40
CA ASN A 109 4.43 -7.35 -11.07
C ASN A 109 4.72 -7.22 -9.56
N ALA A 110 4.48 -8.30 -8.83
CA ALA A 110 4.67 -8.46 -7.39
C ALA A 110 5.60 -9.66 -7.08
N ASP A 111 6.60 -9.88 -7.95
CA ASP A 111 7.59 -10.96 -7.78
C ASP A 111 8.66 -10.66 -6.73
N GLU A 112 9.01 -9.38 -6.52
CA GLU A 112 10.00 -8.87 -5.55
C GLU A 112 11.11 -9.88 -5.18
N GLY A 113 11.87 -10.32 -6.20
CA GLY A 113 12.88 -11.37 -6.06
C GLY A 113 14.23 -10.89 -5.51
N ASP A 114 14.44 -9.56 -5.43
CA ASP A 114 15.73 -8.96 -5.10
C ASP A 114 16.07 -9.15 -3.60
N PRO A 115 17.30 -9.56 -3.25
CA PRO A 115 17.71 -9.72 -1.86
C PRO A 115 17.54 -8.43 -1.05
N GLY A 116 16.80 -8.51 0.05
CA GLY A 116 16.56 -7.37 0.96
C GLY A 116 15.39 -6.47 0.56
N ALA A 117 14.72 -6.71 -0.56
CA ALA A 117 13.47 -6.04 -0.91
C ALA A 117 12.27 -6.72 -0.23
N PHE A 118 11.41 -5.92 0.40
CA PHE A 118 10.16 -6.37 1.04
C PHE A 118 9.08 -5.26 1.03
N MET A 119 9.28 -4.22 0.22
CA MET A 119 8.35 -3.10 0.11
C MET A 119 7.04 -3.52 -0.56
N ASP A 120 7.11 -4.30 -1.63
CA ASP A 120 5.91 -4.80 -2.31
C ASP A 120 5.16 -5.74 -1.36
N ARG A 121 5.87 -6.67 -0.71
CA ARG A 121 5.29 -7.53 0.32
C ARG A 121 4.53 -6.74 1.39
N SER A 122 5.11 -5.64 1.87
CA SER A 122 4.50 -4.81 2.93
C SER A 122 3.16 -4.21 2.49
N VAL A 123 3.05 -3.79 1.22
CA VAL A 123 1.80 -3.25 0.66
C VAL A 123 0.78 -4.37 0.46
N LEU A 124 1.20 -5.49 -0.15
CA LEU A 124 0.30 -6.61 -0.45
C LEU A 124 -0.26 -7.28 0.81
N GLU A 125 0.54 -7.35 1.87
CA GLU A 125 0.10 -7.89 3.15
C GLU A 125 -0.65 -6.84 3.98
N GLY A 126 -0.22 -5.58 4.00
CA GLY A 126 -0.75 -4.56 4.91
C GLY A 126 -1.95 -3.78 4.39
N VAL A 127 -2.04 -3.53 3.08
CA VAL A 127 -3.07 -2.69 2.46
C VAL A 127 -3.42 -3.18 1.03
N PRO A 128 -3.84 -4.45 0.86
CA PRO A 128 -4.04 -5.06 -0.46
C PRO A 128 -5.02 -4.29 -1.35
N HIS A 129 -6.05 -3.67 -0.78
CA HIS A 129 -7.03 -2.87 -1.52
C HIS A 129 -6.40 -1.65 -2.23
N ALA A 130 -5.30 -1.10 -1.73
CA ALA A 130 -4.57 -0.02 -2.41
C ALA A 130 -3.96 -0.46 -3.75
N VAL A 131 -3.53 -1.72 -3.83
CA VAL A 131 -3.04 -2.31 -5.09
C VAL A 131 -4.20 -2.44 -6.08
N LEU A 132 -5.37 -2.90 -5.62
CA LEU A 132 -6.56 -3.03 -6.46
C LEU A 132 -7.05 -1.67 -6.96
N GLU A 133 -7.13 -0.66 -6.07
CA GLU A 133 -7.47 0.72 -6.44
C GLU A 133 -6.52 1.26 -7.52
N GLY A 134 -5.21 1.11 -7.35
CA GLY A 134 -4.23 1.52 -8.36
C GLY A 134 -4.43 0.80 -9.69
N MET A 135 -4.74 -0.51 -9.67
CA MET A 135 -5.00 -1.28 -10.87
C MET A 135 -6.32 -0.89 -11.57
N ILE A 136 -7.37 -0.54 -10.83
CA ILE A 136 -8.64 -0.06 -11.38
C ILE A 136 -8.41 1.26 -12.14
N ILE A 137 -7.70 2.20 -11.52
CA ILE A 137 -7.35 3.49 -12.14
C ILE A 137 -6.51 3.26 -13.40
N ALA A 138 -5.50 2.38 -13.32
CA ALA A 138 -4.66 2.03 -14.46
C ALA A 138 -5.46 1.41 -15.61
N ALA A 139 -6.36 0.47 -15.30
CA ALA A 139 -7.21 -0.21 -16.27
C ALA A 139 -8.13 0.79 -16.98
N LYS A 140 -8.78 1.69 -16.23
CA LYS A 140 -9.58 2.79 -16.78
C LYS A 140 -8.75 3.69 -17.71
N ALA A 141 -7.53 4.05 -17.31
CA ALA A 141 -6.66 4.95 -18.06
C ALA A 141 -6.18 4.36 -19.41
N ILE A 142 -5.98 3.04 -19.49
CA ILE A 142 -5.48 2.38 -20.71
C ILE A 142 -6.60 1.75 -21.55
N GLY A 143 -7.81 1.67 -21.02
CA GLY A 143 -8.95 0.97 -21.65
C GLY A 143 -8.85 -0.55 -21.54
N SER A 144 -8.40 -1.06 -20.38
CA SER A 144 -8.36 -2.50 -20.09
C SER A 144 -9.57 -2.91 -19.24
N ASN A 145 -10.06 -4.13 -19.49
CA ASN A 145 -11.13 -4.78 -18.73
C ASN A 145 -10.65 -6.03 -17.95
N GLU A 146 -9.36 -6.36 -18.03
CA GLU A 146 -8.77 -7.53 -17.38
C GLU A 146 -7.43 -7.18 -16.74
N GLY A 147 -7.28 -7.55 -15.48
CA GLY A 147 -6.07 -7.33 -14.71
C GLY A 147 -5.49 -8.63 -14.15
N TYR A 148 -4.17 -8.70 -14.06
CA TYR A 148 -3.47 -9.82 -13.40
C TYR A 148 -2.42 -9.29 -12.43
N ILE A 149 -2.34 -9.92 -11.26
CA ILE A 149 -1.26 -9.71 -10.29
C ILE A 149 -0.39 -10.96 -10.33
N TYR A 150 0.85 -10.82 -10.78
CA TYR A 150 1.84 -11.88 -10.67
C TYR A 150 2.54 -11.75 -9.33
N CYS A 151 2.16 -12.57 -8.35
CA CYS A 151 2.75 -12.60 -7.02
C CYS A 151 3.55 -13.89 -6.83
N ARG A 152 4.76 -13.76 -6.31
CA ARG A 152 5.66 -14.90 -6.05
C ARG A 152 5.05 -15.88 -5.04
N ALA A 153 5.36 -17.17 -5.18
CA ALA A 153 4.81 -18.22 -4.31
C ALA A 153 5.31 -18.12 -2.86
N GLU A 154 6.46 -17.48 -2.63
CA GLU A 154 7.08 -17.33 -1.31
C GLU A 154 6.39 -16.29 -0.42
N TYR A 155 5.37 -15.58 -0.92
CA TYR A 155 4.52 -14.67 -0.14
C TYR A 155 3.12 -15.26 0.09
N PRO A 156 2.96 -16.35 0.86
CA PRO A 156 1.68 -17.03 1.02
C PRO A 156 0.62 -16.14 1.69
N LEU A 157 1.03 -15.26 2.62
CA LEU A 157 0.10 -14.33 3.27
C LEU A 157 -0.39 -13.24 2.29
N ALA A 158 0.50 -12.69 1.47
CA ALA A 158 0.13 -11.74 0.42
C ALA A 158 -0.86 -12.37 -0.55
N ILE A 159 -0.60 -13.59 -1.03
CA ILE A 159 -1.52 -14.31 -1.92
C ILE A 159 -2.89 -14.51 -1.27
N LYS A 160 -2.94 -14.93 0.00
CA LYS A 160 -4.21 -15.08 0.74
C LYS A 160 -4.98 -13.76 0.78
N ARG A 161 -4.33 -12.67 1.22
CA ARG A 161 -4.97 -11.36 1.42
C ARG A 161 -5.38 -10.71 0.11
N LEU A 162 -4.60 -10.84 -0.95
CA LEU A 162 -5.00 -10.41 -2.30
C LEU A 162 -6.25 -11.13 -2.78
N ASN A 163 -6.33 -12.46 -2.60
CA ASN A 163 -7.52 -13.21 -3.00
C ASN A 163 -8.77 -12.79 -2.21
N LEU A 164 -8.64 -12.54 -0.91
CA LEU A 164 -9.72 -12.02 -0.08
C LEU A 164 -10.14 -10.61 -0.54
N ALA A 165 -9.19 -9.71 -0.75
CA ALA A 165 -9.46 -8.35 -1.22
C ALA A 165 -10.12 -8.33 -2.61
N ILE A 166 -9.67 -9.20 -3.53
CA ILE A 166 -10.27 -9.37 -4.87
C ILE A 166 -11.70 -9.91 -4.76
N ALA A 167 -11.95 -10.85 -3.85
CA ALA A 167 -13.29 -11.38 -3.63
C ALA A 167 -14.23 -10.30 -3.08
N ALA A 168 -13.80 -9.58 -2.04
CA ALA A 168 -14.57 -8.50 -1.43
C ALA A 168 -14.87 -7.37 -2.41
N ALA A 169 -13.93 -7.00 -3.27
CA ALA A 169 -14.11 -5.92 -4.26
C ALA A 169 -14.99 -6.30 -5.47
N LYS A 170 -15.47 -7.54 -5.57
CA LYS A 170 -16.39 -8.00 -6.64
C LYS A 170 -17.86 -7.93 -6.24
N GLU A 171 -18.16 -7.93 -4.95
CA GLU A 171 -19.52 -7.88 -4.39
C GLU A 171 -20.04 -6.45 -4.29
#